data_AF-A0A2M6YS38-F1
#
_entry.id   AF-A0A2M6YS38-F1
#
_cell.length_a   1.000
_cell.length_b   1.000
_cell.length_c   1.000
_cell.angle_alpha   90.00
_cell.angle_beta   90.00
_cell.angle_gamma   90.00
#
_symmetry.space_group_name_H-M   'P 1'
#
loop_
_entity.id
_entity.type
_entity.pdbx_description
1 polymer ?
#
loop_
_entity_poly.entity_id
_entity_poly.type
_entity_poly.pdbx_seq_one_letter_code
_entity_poly.pdbx_strand_id
1 'polypeptide(L)'
;MLRQEGPRPSASPNVPQRTEGLSPSFGREIAGLSWQELLQVRERVRGERLPLFIIIDDERNRRIAKLWRIPGTSVRVSLEGDIYYPVWRERSRVNKSELYAPCSKLPRGWSFERLLVSKRRPISEVKYFQVKKDSGAIEAAIRSMDHVLENYQEEGRELGQVEAIREQIARARKVLEETTGVSREEFEEGFEILYRQTLELLEKCGLSTAASALKKDITRLLAQVSIGRDRLGRRNPLVMLKKLEAATARVEYRWHEAGFIIDKFSAMKAGLEAQRAKDREILRKAEHQLSVGFAAHSYFKEIPQEVSKQQVGILIGMMGSLAYMLGQVRVKPYKTVAKEIMEELSQAQQKVREGDYQGAKKLLLQSQERISLVT
;
A
#
# COMPACT_ATOMS: atom_id res chain seq x y z
N MET A 1 -44.58 -22.55 63.25
CA MET A 1 -43.29 -22.62 62.54
C MET A 1 -43.56 -22.88 61.07
N LEU A 2 -43.41 -21.88 60.20
CA LEU A 2 -43.25 -22.01 58.74
C LEU A 2 -42.71 -20.64 58.28
N ARG A 3 -41.49 -20.62 57.74
CA ARG A 3 -40.74 -19.40 57.39
C ARG A 3 -41.20 -18.87 56.03
N GLN A 4 -41.32 -17.55 55.93
CA GLN A 4 -41.49 -16.79 54.70
C GLN A 4 -40.23 -16.89 53.83
N GLU A 5 -40.38 -17.26 52.55
CA GLU A 5 -39.36 -17.09 51.52
C GLU A 5 -39.63 -15.80 50.74
N GLY A 6 -38.67 -14.88 50.74
CA GLY A 6 -38.70 -13.64 49.98
C GLY A 6 -38.39 -13.85 48.48
N PRO A 7 -38.72 -12.86 47.64
CA PRO A 7 -38.57 -12.95 46.19
C PRO A 7 -37.10 -12.93 45.74
N ARG A 8 -36.75 -13.82 44.80
CA ARG A 8 -35.43 -13.89 44.16
C ARG A 8 -35.20 -12.66 43.26
N PRO A 9 -34.01 -12.03 43.27
CA PRO A 9 -33.67 -10.99 42.32
C PRO A 9 -33.41 -11.58 40.93
N SER A 10 -34.08 -11.03 39.92
CA SER A 10 -33.83 -11.28 38.50
C SER A 10 -32.50 -10.64 38.10
N ALA A 11 -31.49 -11.45 37.84
CA ALA A 11 -30.24 -11.00 37.23
C ALA A 11 -30.48 -10.69 35.73
N SER A 12 -30.50 -9.40 35.40
CA SER A 12 -30.40 -8.92 34.02
C SER A 12 -29.04 -9.29 33.44
N PRO A 13 -28.95 -9.89 32.25
CA PRO A 13 -27.66 -10.05 31.59
C PRO A 13 -27.16 -8.69 31.11
N ASN A 14 -26.02 -8.27 31.65
CA ASN A 14 -25.25 -7.10 31.21
C ASN A 14 -25.11 -7.09 29.68
N VAL A 15 -25.73 -6.12 29.02
CA VAL A 15 -25.40 -5.73 27.65
C VAL A 15 -24.04 -5.07 27.69
N PRO A 16 -22.97 -5.58 27.03
CA PRO A 16 -21.75 -4.83 26.88
C PRO A 16 -22.06 -3.62 25.99
N GLN A 17 -21.99 -2.44 26.58
CA GLN A 17 -21.97 -1.17 25.86
C GLN A 17 -20.69 -1.07 25.03
N ARG A 18 -20.84 -0.51 23.82
CA ARG A 18 -19.81 0.06 22.94
C ARG A 18 -18.72 -0.92 22.44
N THR A 19 -18.88 -1.37 21.20
CA THR A 19 -17.74 -1.57 20.31
C THR A 19 -17.15 -0.20 20.01
N GLU A 20 -16.08 0.17 20.72
CA GLU A 20 -15.19 1.24 20.26
C GLU A 20 -14.70 0.85 18.86
N GLY A 21 -15.05 1.70 17.87
CA GLY A 21 -14.59 1.51 16.52
C GLY A 21 -13.07 1.54 16.47
N LEU A 22 -12.48 0.63 15.71
CA LEU A 22 -11.06 0.64 15.43
C LEU A 22 -10.67 2.02 14.89
N SER A 23 -9.82 2.69 15.66
CA SER A 23 -9.26 4.00 15.32
C SER A 23 -8.57 3.93 13.94
N PRO A 24 -8.68 4.98 13.11
CA PRO A 24 -7.88 5.17 11.89
C PRO A 24 -6.36 4.95 12.09
N SER A 25 -5.86 4.96 13.33
CA SER A 25 -4.47 4.65 13.67
C SER A 25 -4.04 3.20 13.41
N PHE A 26 -4.97 2.24 13.33
CA PHE A 26 -4.61 0.82 13.17
C PHE A 26 -3.97 0.52 11.79
N GLY A 27 -4.38 1.23 10.74
CA GLY A 27 -3.76 1.14 9.41
C GLY A 27 -2.34 1.70 9.35
N ARG A 28 -2.08 2.77 10.12
CA ARG A 28 -0.75 3.37 10.24
C ARG A 28 0.24 2.46 10.97
N GLU A 29 -0.22 1.71 11.97
CA GLU A 29 0.62 0.76 12.70
C GLU A 29 1.08 -0.41 11.81
N ILE A 30 0.21 -0.96 10.95
CA ILE A 30 0.53 -2.13 10.11
C ILE A 30 1.49 -1.80 8.96
N ALA A 31 1.41 -0.60 8.38
CA ALA A 31 2.22 -0.20 7.22
C ALA A 31 3.74 -0.15 7.51
N GLY A 32 4.12 0.02 8.77
CA GLY A 32 5.51 0.07 9.25
C GLY A 32 6.11 -1.28 9.65
N LEU A 33 5.30 -2.33 9.82
CA LEU A 33 5.73 -3.55 10.49
C LEU A 33 6.69 -4.42 9.68
N SER A 34 7.66 -4.98 10.38
CA SER A 34 8.49 -6.10 9.93
C SER A 34 7.68 -7.40 9.86
N TRP A 35 8.27 -8.44 9.26
CA TRP A 35 7.61 -9.74 9.11
C TRP A 35 7.22 -10.39 10.45
N GLN A 36 8.05 -10.25 11.48
CA GLN A 36 7.76 -10.80 12.82
C GLN A 36 6.62 -10.03 13.51
N GLU A 37 6.56 -8.72 13.31
CA GLU A 37 5.50 -7.87 13.86
C GLU A 37 4.16 -8.11 13.13
N LEU A 38 4.17 -8.37 11.82
CA LEU A 38 2.97 -8.80 11.09
C LEU A 38 2.43 -10.15 11.60
N LEU A 39 3.31 -11.06 12.02
CA LEU A 39 2.92 -12.32 12.65
C LEU A 39 2.34 -12.14 14.06
N GLN A 40 2.82 -11.15 14.83
CA GLN A 40 2.28 -10.79 16.14
C GLN A 40 0.93 -10.04 16.03
N VAL A 41 0.77 -9.17 15.03
CA VAL A 41 -0.53 -8.56 14.71
C VAL A 41 -1.54 -9.63 14.30
N ARG A 42 -1.13 -10.63 13.51
CA ARG A 42 -1.94 -11.81 13.19
C ARG A 42 -2.40 -12.57 14.45
N GLU A 43 -1.59 -12.65 15.49
CA GLU A 43 -1.94 -13.28 16.77
C GLU A 43 -2.88 -12.40 17.61
N ARG A 44 -2.72 -11.07 17.61
CA ARG A 44 -3.64 -10.12 18.30
C ARG A 44 -5.01 -10.01 17.61
N VAL A 45 -5.02 -9.97 16.28
CA VAL A 45 -6.23 -9.82 15.45
C VAL A 45 -7.02 -11.13 15.38
N ARG A 46 -6.55 -12.23 15.95
CA ARG A 46 -7.28 -13.50 16.02
C ARG A 46 -8.64 -13.38 16.75
N GLY A 47 -8.85 -12.33 17.54
CA GLY A 47 -10.12 -11.98 18.17
C GLY A 47 -11.04 -11.06 17.32
N GLU A 48 -10.50 -10.35 16.33
CA GLU A 48 -11.23 -9.38 15.52
C GLU A 48 -11.29 -9.81 14.05
N ARG A 49 -12.47 -9.64 13.44
CA ARG A 49 -12.87 -10.23 12.16
C ARG A 49 -12.15 -9.64 10.93
N LEU A 50 -10.82 -9.70 10.84
CA LEU A 50 -10.06 -9.28 9.64
C LEU A 50 -9.49 -10.50 8.89
N PRO A 51 -9.91 -10.74 7.63
CA PRO A 51 -9.46 -11.87 6.83
C PRO A 51 -8.20 -11.51 6.04
N LEU A 52 -7.08 -11.21 6.70
CA LEU A 52 -5.81 -10.93 6.04
C LEU A 52 -4.77 -12.01 6.37
N PHE A 53 -4.87 -13.13 5.65
CA PHE A 53 -3.79 -14.09 5.57
C PHE A 53 -2.88 -13.68 4.40
N ILE A 54 -1.60 -13.41 4.67
CA ILE A 54 -0.59 -13.07 3.66
C ILE A 54 0.24 -14.31 3.38
N ILE A 55 0.22 -14.83 2.16
CA ILE A 55 1.19 -15.83 1.71
C ILE A 55 2.17 -15.18 0.74
N ILE A 56 3.46 -15.33 1.03
CA ILE A 56 4.55 -15.11 0.08
C ILE A 56 4.86 -16.49 -0.54
N ASP A 57 4.08 -16.88 -1.55
CA ASP A 57 4.06 -18.24 -2.10
C ASP A 57 5.13 -18.47 -3.19
N ASP A 58 5.92 -17.43 -3.51
CA ASP A 58 6.91 -17.44 -4.58
C ASP A 58 8.32 -17.23 -4.00
N GLU A 59 9.25 -18.10 -4.37
CA GLU A 59 10.66 -18.01 -4.01
C GLU A 59 11.26 -16.66 -4.42
N ARG A 60 10.83 -16.10 -5.56
CA ARG A 60 11.20 -14.76 -6.00
C ARG A 60 10.78 -13.70 -4.99
N ASN A 61 9.54 -13.75 -4.50
CA ASN A 61 9.05 -12.79 -3.51
C ASN A 61 9.77 -12.95 -2.15
N ARG A 62 10.17 -14.18 -1.78
CA ARG A 62 10.99 -14.41 -0.57
C ARG A 62 12.38 -13.80 -0.71
N ARG A 63 13.02 -13.92 -1.88
CA ARG A 63 14.31 -13.27 -2.16
C ARG A 63 14.18 -11.74 -2.12
N ILE A 64 13.14 -11.19 -2.74
CA ILE A 64 12.88 -9.74 -2.72
C ILE A 64 12.61 -9.23 -1.30
N ALA A 65 11.90 -10.01 -0.46
CA ALA A 65 11.60 -9.62 0.91
C ALA A 65 12.86 -9.42 1.77
N LYS A 66 13.97 -10.10 1.44
CA LYS A 66 15.29 -10.00 2.10
C LYS A 66 16.13 -8.82 1.61
N LEU A 67 15.74 -8.14 0.54
CA LEU A 67 16.45 -6.96 0.05
C LEU A 67 16.39 -5.81 1.06
N TRP A 68 17.26 -4.81 0.87
CA TRP A 68 17.31 -3.67 1.78
C TRP A 68 15.98 -2.92 1.76
N ARG A 69 15.48 -2.58 2.94
CA ARG A 69 14.22 -1.88 3.14
C ARG A 69 14.46 -0.38 3.28
N ILE A 70 13.73 0.43 2.52
CA ILE A 70 13.68 1.88 2.79
C ILE A 70 13.03 2.08 4.17
N PRO A 71 13.70 2.73 5.13
CA PRO A 71 13.18 2.92 6.49
C PRO A 71 11.76 3.51 6.49
N GLY A 72 10.90 2.99 7.38
CA GLY A 72 9.52 3.45 7.50
C GLY A 72 8.57 3.02 6.37
N THR A 73 9.03 2.29 5.36
CA THR A 73 8.17 1.89 4.21
C THR A 73 8.22 0.40 3.94
N SER A 74 7.33 -0.12 3.10
CA SER A 74 7.41 -1.52 2.64
C SER A 74 8.25 -1.71 1.35
N VAL A 75 8.87 -0.63 0.85
CA VAL A 75 9.71 -0.64 -0.35
C VAL A 75 11.01 -1.39 -0.09
N ARG A 76 11.50 -2.09 -1.12
CA ARG A 76 12.71 -2.89 -1.13
C ARG A 76 13.62 -2.43 -2.27
N VAL A 77 14.93 -2.44 -2.06
CA VAL A 77 15.93 -1.99 -3.04
C VAL A 77 16.99 -3.08 -3.22
N SER A 78 17.26 -3.47 -4.47
CA SER A 78 18.34 -4.42 -4.80
C SER A 78 19.73 -3.80 -4.59
N LEU A 79 20.77 -4.62 -4.66
CA LEU A 79 22.16 -4.14 -4.65
C LEU A 79 22.46 -3.21 -5.83
N GLU A 80 21.82 -3.44 -6.97
CA GLU A 80 21.93 -2.62 -8.19
C GLU A 80 21.07 -1.34 -8.13
N GLY A 81 20.28 -1.17 -7.07
CA GLY A 81 19.40 -0.01 -6.89
C GLY A 81 18.03 -0.12 -7.55
N ASP A 82 17.61 -1.33 -7.95
CA ASP A 82 16.26 -1.58 -8.46
C ASP A 82 15.24 -1.51 -7.33
N ILE A 83 14.13 -0.83 -7.58
CA ILE A 83 13.09 -0.58 -6.59
C ILE A 83 11.95 -1.58 -6.75
N TYR A 84 11.55 -2.20 -5.64
CA TYR A 84 10.43 -3.12 -5.54
C TYR A 84 9.45 -2.67 -4.47
N TYR A 85 8.15 -2.70 -4.76
CA TYR A 85 7.13 -2.42 -3.76
C TYR A 85 6.05 -3.51 -3.74
N PRO A 86 5.50 -3.85 -2.56
CA PRO A 86 4.51 -4.90 -2.46
C PRO A 86 3.14 -4.40 -2.90
N VAL A 87 2.46 -5.17 -3.75
CA VAL A 87 1.07 -4.96 -4.14
C VAL A 87 0.28 -6.20 -3.72
N TRP A 88 -0.92 -5.95 -3.20
CA TRP A 88 -1.87 -6.99 -2.87
C TRP A 88 -2.62 -7.38 -4.14
N ARG A 89 -2.69 -8.67 -4.46
CA ARG A 89 -3.57 -9.16 -5.51
C ARG A 89 -4.54 -10.17 -4.93
N GLU A 90 -5.81 -10.07 -5.33
CA GLU A 90 -6.74 -11.17 -5.14
C GLU A 90 -6.20 -12.40 -5.87
N ARG A 91 -6.14 -13.53 -5.17
CA ARG A 91 -5.68 -14.78 -5.76
C ARG A 91 -6.73 -15.21 -6.80
N SER A 92 -6.31 -15.37 -8.06
CA SER A 92 -7.21 -15.77 -9.15
C SER A 92 -7.74 -17.19 -8.91
N ARG A 93 -9.04 -17.27 -8.56
CA ARG A 93 -9.90 -18.47 -8.49
C ARG A 93 -9.27 -19.72 -7.87
N VAL A 94 -9.54 -19.94 -6.59
CA VAL A 94 -9.60 -21.30 -6.04
C VAL A 94 -10.79 -22.01 -6.69
N ASN A 95 -10.60 -23.27 -7.11
CA ASN A 95 -11.66 -24.12 -7.67
C ASN A 95 -12.89 -24.11 -6.75
N LYS A 96 -14.05 -23.68 -7.28
CA LYS A 96 -15.29 -23.52 -6.49
C LYS A 96 -15.77 -24.83 -5.84
N SER A 97 -15.34 -25.98 -6.35
CA SER A 97 -15.67 -27.31 -5.84
C SER A 97 -15.08 -27.60 -4.45
N GLU A 98 -14.03 -26.90 -4.02
CA GLU A 98 -13.45 -27.04 -2.67
C GLU A 98 -14.08 -26.07 -1.64
N LEU A 99 -14.93 -25.13 -2.08
CA LEU A 99 -15.43 -24.02 -1.26
C LEU A 99 -16.78 -24.28 -0.57
N TYR A 100 -17.46 -25.39 -0.88
CA TYR A 100 -18.76 -25.73 -0.29
C TYR A 100 -18.71 -27.12 0.34
N ALA A 101 -18.55 -27.19 1.65
CA ALA A 101 -19.10 -28.32 2.39
C ALA A 101 -20.63 -28.14 2.42
N PRO A 102 -21.43 -29.12 1.98
CA PRO A 102 -22.89 -29.02 2.03
C PRO A 102 -23.33 -28.77 3.48
N CYS A 103 -24.20 -27.79 3.67
CA CYS A 103 -24.70 -27.32 4.97
C CYS A 103 -25.36 -28.41 5.84
N SER A 104 -25.52 -29.63 5.32
CA SER A 104 -26.14 -30.78 5.96
C SER A 104 -25.23 -31.55 6.93
N LYS A 105 -23.93 -31.23 7.03
CA LYS A 105 -22.97 -31.93 7.92
C LYS A 105 -22.38 -31.06 9.04
N LEU A 106 -23.14 -30.13 9.59
CA LEU A 106 -22.66 -29.31 10.72
C LEU A 106 -23.04 -29.96 12.07
N PRO A 107 -22.07 -30.11 13.01
CA PRO A 107 -22.38 -30.45 14.39
C PRO A 107 -23.32 -29.41 15.00
N ARG A 108 -24.33 -29.85 15.75
CA ARG A 108 -25.27 -28.95 16.44
C ARG A 108 -24.49 -27.99 17.36
N GLY A 109 -24.71 -26.68 17.21
CA GLY A 109 -24.08 -25.63 18.03
C GLY A 109 -23.07 -24.73 17.31
N TRP A 110 -22.78 -24.96 16.02
CA TRP A 110 -21.91 -24.07 15.24
C TRP A 110 -22.74 -22.96 14.56
N SER A 111 -22.51 -21.69 14.93
CA SER A 111 -23.12 -20.55 14.25
C SER A 111 -22.44 -20.28 12.90
N PHE A 112 -23.23 -19.83 11.92
CA PHE A 112 -22.77 -19.48 10.56
C PHE A 112 -21.63 -18.46 10.56
N GLU A 113 -21.53 -17.65 11.62
CA GLU A 113 -20.49 -16.65 11.83
C GLU A 113 -19.11 -17.24 12.11
N ARG A 114 -19.01 -18.39 12.80
CA ARG A 114 -17.72 -19.06 13.06
C ARG A 114 -17.14 -19.74 11.80
N LEU A 115 -18.00 -20.11 10.85
CA LEU A 115 -17.61 -20.70 9.55
C LEU A 115 -16.98 -19.69 8.59
N LEU A 116 -17.28 -18.39 8.72
CA LEU A 116 -16.69 -17.35 7.89
C LEU A 116 -15.20 -17.14 8.16
N VAL A 117 -14.73 -17.47 9.37
CA VAL A 117 -13.38 -17.16 9.84
C VAL A 117 -12.41 -18.35 9.74
N SER A 118 -12.87 -19.60 9.87
CA SER A 118 -11.96 -20.72 10.16
C SER A 118 -11.56 -21.64 8.98
N LYS A 119 -12.07 -21.45 7.76
CA LYS A 119 -11.71 -22.31 6.60
C LYS A 119 -11.39 -21.61 5.28
N ARG A 120 -11.35 -20.27 5.23
CA ARG A 120 -11.02 -19.56 3.98
C ARG A 120 -9.50 -19.48 3.82
N ARG A 121 -8.97 -20.23 2.84
CA ARG A 121 -7.61 -20.03 2.33
C ARG A 121 -7.44 -18.54 1.95
N PRO A 122 -6.23 -17.96 2.12
CA PRO A 122 -5.96 -16.54 1.91
C PRO A 122 -6.55 -16.01 0.60
N ILE A 123 -7.32 -14.92 0.73
CA ILE A 123 -8.01 -14.26 -0.39
C ILE A 123 -7.03 -13.43 -1.22
N SER A 124 -5.92 -13.00 -0.59
CA SER A 124 -4.96 -12.06 -1.17
C SER A 124 -3.53 -12.59 -1.06
N GLU A 125 -2.74 -12.43 -2.12
CA GLU A 125 -1.30 -12.69 -2.16
C GLU A 125 -0.53 -11.37 -2.25
N VAL A 126 0.62 -11.30 -1.59
CA VAL A 126 1.55 -10.17 -1.76
C VAL A 126 2.52 -10.50 -2.88
N LYS A 127 2.52 -9.65 -3.91
CA LYS A 127 3.47 -9.69 -5.03
C LYS A 127 4.32 -8.43 -5.02
N TYR A 128 5.63 -8.61 -5.16
CA TYR A 128 6.52 -7.47 -5.32
C TYR A 128 6.57 -7.04 -6.79
N PHE A 129 6.23 -5.77 -7.03
CA PHE A 129 6.34 -5.14 -8.33
C PHE A 129 7.68 -4.43 -8.43
N GLN A 130 8.43 -4.75 -9.49
CA GLN A 130 9.64 -4.03 -9.83
C GLN A 130 9.28 -2.80 -10.66
N VAL A 131 9.85 -1.66 -10.31
CA VAL A 131 9.80 -0.45 -11.15
C VAL A 131 10.71 -0.70 -12.35
N LYS A 132 10.12 -0.82 -13.54
CA LYS A 132 10.85 -1.03 -14.80
C LYS A 132 10.91 0.21 -15.70
N LYS A 133 9.96 1.15 -15.54
CA LYS A 133 9.94 2.40 -16.30
C LYS A 133 11.17 3.24 -15.99
N ASP A 134 11.66 3.97 -16.97
CA ASP A 134 12.84 4.85 -16.88
C ASP A 134 14.02 4.14 -16.21
N SER A 135 14.30 2.91 -16.66
CA SER A 135 15.39 2.06 -16.15
C SER A 135 15.32 1.77 -14.64
N GLY A 136 14.13 1.85 -14.04
CA GLY A 136 13.93 1.63 -12.61
C GLY A 136 14.26 2.84 -11.74
N ALA A 137 14.27 4.04 -12.32
CA ALA A 137 14.54 5.28 -11.58
C ALA A 137 13.55 5.52 -10.44
N ILE A 138 14.04 6.12 -9.36
CA ILE A 138 13.23 6.51 -8.21
C ILE A 138 12.11 7.48 -8.57
N GLU A 139 12.31 8.33 -9.58
CA GLU A 139 11.26 9.24 -10.07
C GLU A 139 10.09 8.47 -10.71
N ALA A 140 10.37 7.34 -11.38
CA ALA A 140 9.34 6.47 -11.90
C ALA A 140 8.61 5.71 -10.79
N ALA A 141 9.32 5.38 -9.70
CA ALA A 141 8.72 4.79 -8.51
C ALA A 141 7.75 5.77 -7.82
N ILE A 142 8.19 7.02 -7.61
CA ILE A 142 7.38 8.10 -7.01
C ILE A 142 6.13 8.34 -7.85
N ARG A 143 6.27 8.56 -9.16
CA ARG A 143 5.12 8.72 -10.08
C ARG A 143 4.18 7.51 -10.10
N SER A 144 4.71 6.29 -9.91
CA SER A 144 3.88 5.10 -9.77
C SER A 144 3.07 5.11 -8.48
N MET A 145 3.59 5.70 -7.39
CA MET A 145 2.82 5.89 -6.15
C MET A 145 1.77 6.98 -6.36
N ASP A 146 2.11 8.09 -7.01
CA ASP A 146 1.19 9.18 -7.33
C ASP A 146 -0.01 8.69 -8.13
N HIS A 147 0.24 7.98 -9.22
CA HIS A 147 -0.84 7.40 -10.02
C HIS A 147 -1.73 6.44 -9.22
N VAL A 148 -1.18 5.71 -8.25
CA VAL A 148 -2.03 4.92 -7.36
C VAL A 148 -2.85 5.84 -6.47
N LEU A 149 -2.23 6.80 -5.79
CA LEU A 149 -2.91 7.72 -4.87
C LEU A 149 -4.01 8.56 -5.55
N GLU A 150 -3.78 9.06 -6.77
CA GLU A 150 -4.77 9.79 -7.57
C GLU A 150 -6.07 8.99 -7.76
N ASN A 151 -5.99 7.67 -7.88
CA ASN A 151 -7.18 6.82 -7.99
C ASN A 151 -7.99 6.73 -6.69
N TYR A 152 -7.40 7.08 -5.55
CA TYR A 152 -7.99 6.93 -4.20
C TYR A 152 -8.06 8.25 -3.42
N GLN A 153 -7.79 9.42 -4.01
CA GLN A 153 -8.05 10.73 -3.35
C GLN A 153 -9.56 11.05 -3.32
N GLU A 154 -9.98 12.13 -2.63
CA GLU A 154 -11.39 12.51 -2.45
C GLU A 154 -12.12 12.71 -3.79
N GLU A 155 -11.46 13.32 -4.78
CA GLU A 155 -11.95 13.40 -6.18
C GLU A 155 -11.55 12.18 -7.03
N GLY A 156 -10.83 11.25 -6.42
CA GLY A 156 -10.36 10.01 -7.03
C GLY A 156 -11.50 9.04 -7.31
N ARG A 157 -11.36 8.29 -8.40
CA ARG A 157 -12.40 7.40 -8.92
C ARG A 157 -12.93 6.40 -7.89
N GLU A 158 -12.11 5.90 -6.96
CA GLU A 158 -12.55 4.90 -5.99
C GLU A 158 -13.32 5.50 -4.80
N LEU A 159 -12.84 6.59 -4.17
CA LEU A 159 -13.56 7.18 -3.03
C LEU A 159 -14.86 7.85 -3.46
N GLY A 160 -14.85 8.62 -4.55
CA GLY A 160 -16.07 9.20 -5.10
C GLY A 160 -17.11 8.15 -5.50
N GLN A 161 -16.69 6.99 -6.01
CA GLN A 161 -17.59 5.85 -6.26
C GLN A 161 -18.19 5.29 -4.97
N VAL A 162 -17.37 5.14 -3.92
CA VAL A 162 -17.83 4.60 -2.63
C VAL A 162 -18.81 5.57 -1.97
N GLU A 163 -18.54 6.87 -1.98
CA GLU A 163 -19.45 7.90 -1.45
C GLU A 163 -20.78 7.94 -2.19
N ALA A 164 -20.75 7.97 -3.53
CA ALA A 164 -21.96 7.92 -4.34
C ALA A 164 -22.81 6.69 -4.02
N ILE A 165 -22.17 5.52 -3.82
CA ILE A 165 -22.89 4.32 -3.39
C ILE A 165 -23.49 4.49 -1.98
N ARG A 166 -22.76 5.08 -1.03
CA ARG A 166 -23.27 5.30 0.35
C ARG A 166 -24.49 6.21 0.34
N GLU A 167 -24.47 7.28 -0.45
CA GLU A 167 -25.63 8.14 -0.64
C GLU A 167 -26.83 7.37 -1.20
N GLN A 168 -26.61 6.51 -2.21
CA GLN A 168 -27.69 5.71 -2.78
C GLN A 168 -28.25 4.67 -1.80
N ILE A 169 -27.40 4.12 -0.94
CA ILE A 169 -27.82 3.24 0.16
C ILE A 169 -28.70 4.00 1.15
N ALA A 170 -28.32 5.23 1.50
CA ALA A 170 -29.11 6.09 2.40
C ALA A 170 -30.49 6.42 1.78
N ARG A 171 -30.54 6.74 0.48
CA ARG A 171 -31.80 6.97 -0.25
C ARG A 171 -32.67 5.71 -0.29
N ALA A 172 -32.10 4.56 -0.60
CA ALA A 172 -32.82 3.28 -0.61
C ALA A 172 -33.37 2.91 0.78
N ARG A 173 -32.62 3.23 1.85
CA ARG A 173 -33.07 3.06 3.23
C ARG A 173 -34.26 3.95 3.53
N LYS A 174 -34.18 5.23 3.18
CA LYS A 174 -35.26 6.20 3.37
C LYS A 174 -36.55 5.75 2.66
N VAL A 175 -36.45 5.33 1.39
CA VAL A 175 -37.61 4.80 0.64
C VAL A 175 -38.20 3.57 1.33
N LEU A 176 -37.39 2.65 1.87
CA LEU A 176 -37.86 1.47 2.60
C LEU A 176 -38.55 1.82 3.93
N GLU A 177 -38.08 2.84 4.63
CA GLU A 177 -38.64 3.32 5.89
C GLU A 177 -39.95 4.09 5.66
N GLU A 178 -40.03 4.90 4.61
CA GLU A 178 -41.23 5.67 4.23
C GLU A 178 -42.33 4.80 3.61
N THR A 179 -41.98 3.61 3.10
CA THR A 179 -42.95 2.71 2.45
C THR A 179 -43.73 1.82 3.42
N THR A 180 -43.54 1.94 4.73
CA THR A 180 -44.38 1.24 5.72
C THR A 180 -45.74 1.94 5.86
N GLY A 181 -46.80 1.36 5.28
CA GLY A 181 -48.19 1.81 5.46
C GLY A 181 -48.78 2.69 4.35
N VAL A 182 -48.05 2.89 3.25
CA VAL A 182 -48.51 3.62 2.05
C VAL A 182 -49.29 2.73 1.08
N SER A 183 -50.02 3.38 0.17
CA SER A 183 -50.81 2.72 -0.86
C SER A 183 -49.94 1.91 -1.84
N ARG A 184 -50.61 1.05 -2.64
CA ARG A 184 -49.91 0.21 -3.61
C ARG A 184 -49.15 1.03 -4.66
N GLU A 185 -49.76 2.12 -5.11
CA GLU A 185 -49.27 2.99 -6.18
C GLU A 185 -48.08 3.84 -5.70
N GLU A 186 -48.18 4.46 -4.53
CA GLU A 186 -47.10 5.23 -3.91
C GLU A 186 -45.84 4.37 -3.66
N PHE A 187 -46.03 3.11 -3.29
CA PHE A 187 -44.92 2.16 -3.16
C PHE A 187 -44.23 1.88 -4.51
N GLU A 188 -44.99 1.69 -5.59
CA GLU A 188 -44.43 1.40 -6.91
C GLU A 188 -43.70 2.62 -7.48
N GLU A 189 -44.26 3.82 -7.30
CA GLU A 189 -43.66 5.07 -7.75
C GLU A 189 -42.32 5.36 -7.02
N GLY A 190 -42.28 5.21 -5.69
CA GLY A 190 -41.06 5.43 -4.91
C GLY A 190 -39.90 4.51 -5.31
N PHE A 191 -40.17 3.24 -5.58
CA PHE A 191 -39.16 2.29 -6.04
C PHE A 191 -38.79 2.48 -7.51
N GLU A 192 -39.71 2.94 -8.36
CA GLU A 192 -39.38 3.29 -9.75
C GLU A 192 -38.41 4.47 -9.83
N ILE A 193 -38.64 5.52 -9.04
CA ILE A 193 -37.73 6.66 -8.91
C ILE A 193 -36.37 6.19 -8.38
N LEU A 194 -36.36 5.37 -7.33
CA LEU A 194 -35.13 4.82 -6.77
C LEU A 194 -34.35 3.99 -7.79
N TYR A 195 -35.06 3.18 -8.59
CA TYR A 195 -34.44 2.36 -9.64
C TYR A 195 -33.79 3.20 -10.72
N ARG A 196 -34.47 4.23 -11.23
CA ARG A 196 -33.89 5.15 -12.23
C ARG A 196 -32.65 5.86 -11.68
N GLN A 197 -32.73 6.39 -10.46
CA GLN A 197 -31.60 7.04 -9.80
C GLN A 197 -30.42 6.09 -9.60
N THR A 198 -30.68 4.84 -9.21
CA THR A 198 -29.64 3.82 -9.06
C THR A 198 -28.97 3.54 -10.40
N LEU A 199 -29.72 3.40 -11.50
CA LEU A 199 -29.14 3.16 -12.83
C LEU A 199 -28.28 4.33 -13.29
N GLU A 200 -28.78 5.57 -13.18
CA GLU A 200 -28.02 6.77 -13.53
C GLU A 200 -26.72 6.86 -12.73
N LEU A 201 -26.76 6.59 -11.43
CA LEU A 201 -25.57 6.63 -10.58
C LEU A 201 -24.56 5.57 -10.98
N LEU A 202 -25.01 4.34 -11.23
CA LEU A 202 -24.15 3.25 -11.66
C LEU A 202 -23.48 3.53 -13.01
N GLU A 203 -24.16 4.22 -13.91
CA GLU A 203 -23.62 4.66 -15.20
C GLU A 203 -22.64 5.83 -15.04
N LYS A 204 -23.05 6.92 -14.37
CA LYS A 204 -22.20 8.10 -14.12
C LYS A 204 -20.90 7.74 -13.40
N CYS A 205 -20.97 6.82 -12.45
CA CYS A 205 -19.81 6.35 -11.69
C CYS A 205 -18.97 5.29 -12.44
N GLY A 206 -19.38 4.83 -13.62
CA GLY A 206 -18.70 3.75 -14.36
C GLY A 206 -18.67 2.41 -13.60
N LEU A 207 -19.67 2.18 -12.75
CA LEU A 207 -19.86 0.93 -11.99
C LEU A 207 -20.66 -0.11 -12.80
N SER A 208 -21.31 0.30 -13.89
CA SER A 208 -22.01 -0.57 -14.84
C SER A 208 -21.06 -1.56 -15.55
N THR A 209 -19.82 -1.14 -15.81
CA THR A 209 -18.76 -1.95 -16.46
C THR A 209 -17.68 -2.41 -15.48
N ALA A 210 -17.96 -2.38 -14.17
CA ALA A 210 -16.95 -2.63 -13.14
C ALA A 210 -16.23 -3.97 -13.32
N ALA A 211 -14.90 -3.96 -13.37
CA ALA A 211 -14.11 -5.19 -13.53
C ALA A 211 -14.03 -6.03 -12.23
N SER A 212 -14.05 -5.37 -11.06
CA SER A 212 -13.92 -6.03 -9.75
C SER A 212 -15.19 -6.79 -9.37
N ALA A 213 -15.02 -8.02 -8.85
CA ALA A 213 -16.11 -8.85 -8.35
C ALA A 213 -16.90 -8.17 -7.21
N LEU A 214 -16.21 -7.48 -6.31
CA LEU A 214 -16.84 -6.77 -5.19
C LEU A 214 -17.73 -5.61 -5.69
N LYS A 215 -17.25 -4.84 -6.67
CA LYS A 215 -18.03 -3.78 -7.31
C LYS A 215 -19.27 -4.34 -8.02
N LYS A 216 -19.12 -5.42 -8.79
CA LYS A 216 -20.25 -6.11 -9.42
C LYS A 216 -21.29 -6.58 -8.39
N ASP A 217 -20.82 -7.09 -7.25
CA ASP A 217 -21.71 -7.53 -6.17
C ASP A 217 -22.47 -6.37 -5.53
N ILE A 218 -21.80 -5.26 -5.24
CA ILE A 218 -22.44 -4.03 -4.72
C ILE A 218 -23.49 -3.52 -5.72
N THR A 219 -23.10 -3.34 -6.98
CA THR A 219 -23.97 -2.93 -8.08
C THR A 219 -25.21 -3.82 -8.18
N ARG A 220 -25.02 -5.14 -8.16
CA ARG A 220 -26.12 -6.12 -8.22
C ARG A 220 -27.06 -6.01 -7.02
N LEU A 221 -26.52 -5.82 -5.82
CA LEU A 221 -27.35 -5.70 -4.61
C LEU A 221 -28.17 -4.41 -4.62
N LEU A 222 -27.58 -3.28 -5.00
CA LEU A 222 -28.29 -2.00 -5.12
C LEU A 222 -29.39 -2.07 -6.18
N ALA A 223 -29.10 -2.64 -7.36
CA ALA A 223 -30.12 -2.84 -8.39
C ALA A 223 -31.27 -3.71 -7.87
N GLN A 224 -30.96 -4.80 -7.15
CA GLN A 224 -31.98 -5.67 -6.58
C GLN A 224 -32.80 -5.05 -5.44
N VAL A 225 -32.22 -4.16 -4.65
CA VAL A 225 -32.96 -3.39 -3.64
C VAL A 225 -33.88 -2.40 -4.34
N SER A 226 -33.38 -1.72 -5.37
CA SER A 226 -34.11 -0.66 -6.07
C SER A 226 -35.29 -1.19 -6.90
N ILE A 227 -35.30 -2.47 -7.27
CA ILE A 227 -36.45 -3.11 -7.95
C ILE A 227 -37.68 -3.26 -7.02
N GLY A 228 -37.51 -3.20 -5.69
CA GLY A 228 -38.65 -3.27 -4.77
C GLY A 228 -39.30 -4.65 -4.65
N ARG A 229 -38.71 -5.71 -5.24
CA ARG A 229 -39.30 -7.05 -5.34
C ARG A 229 -38.31 -8.16 -4.98
N ASP A 230 -38.84 -9.25 -4.43
CA ASP A 230 -38.08 -10.49 -4.19
C ASP A 230 -37.95 -11.32 -5.47
N ARG A 231 -37.34 -12.52 -5.37
CA ARG A 231 -37.14 -13.42 -6.51
C ARG A 231 -38.45 -13.96 -7.10
N LEU A 232 -39.54 -13.92 -6.34
CA LEU A 232 -40.88 -14.35 -6.74
C LEU A 232 -41.73 -13.16 -7.22
N GLY A 233 -41.13 -11.98 -7.36
CA GLY A 233 -41.83 -10.75 -7.76
C GLY A 233 -42.68 -10.12 -6.66
N ARG A 234 -42.59 -10.60 -5.42
CA ARG A 234 -43.40 -10.09 -4.29
C ARG A 234 -42.74 -8.91 -3.61
N ARG A 235 -43.55 -8.04 -3.02
CA ARG A 235 -43.08 -6.96 -2.13
C ARG A 235 -42.64 -7.58 -0.82
N ASN A 236 -41.34 -7.50 -0.54
CA ASN A 236 -40.78 -8.08 0.68
C ASN A 236 -39.75 -7.11 1.29
N PRO A 237 -40.20 -6.17 2.15
CA PRO A 237 -39.34 -5.17 2.76
C PRO A 237 -38.19 -5.79 3.56
N LEU A 238 -38.42 -6.93 4.21
CA LEU A 238 -37.39 -7.64 4.97
C LEU A 238 -36.25 -8.15 4.08
N VAL A 239 -36.59 -8.74 2.92
CA VAL A 239 -35.58 -9.19 1.95
C VAL A 239 -34.80 -8.01 1.38
N MET A 240 -35.46 -6.89 1.11
CA MET A 240 -34.80 -5.67 0.64
C MET A 240 -33.87 -5.08 1.70
N LEU A 241 -34.33 -4.98 2.95
CA LEU A 241 -33.53 -4.53 4.07
C LEU A 241 -32.27 -5.40 4.25
N LYS A 242 -32.40 -6.73 4.19
CA LYS A 242 -31.24 -7.63 4.26
C LYS A 242 -30.26 -7.46 3.10
N LYS A 243 -30.75 -7.22 1.88
CA LYS A 243 -29.87 -6.90 0.74
C LYS A 243 -29.18 -5.55 0.93
N LEU A 244 -29.87 -4.56 1.49
CA LEU A 244 -29.34 -3.22 1.75
C LEU A 244 -28.28 -3.23 2.87
N GLU A 245 -28.51 -3.96 3.96
CA GLU A 245 -27.50 -4.24 5.00
C GLU A 245 -26.25 -4.88 4.38
N ALA A 246 -26.45 -5.86 3.48
CA ALA A 246 -25.36 -6.55 2.80
C ALA A 246 -24.61 -5.67 1.78
N ALA A 247 -25.28 -4.69 1.17
CA ALA A 247 -24.64 -3.67 0.34
C ALA A 247 -23.82 -2.70 1.21
N THR A 248 -24.42 -2.22 2.32
CA THR A 248 -23.78 -1.33 3.30
C THR A 248 -22.47 -1.93 3.80
N ALA A 249 -22.50 -3.18 4.29
CA ALA A 249 -21.31 -3.85 4.80
C ALA A 249 -20.17 -3.98 3.77
N ARG A 250 -20.50 -4.18 2.48
CA ARG A 250 -19.50 -4.28 1.39
C ARG A 250 -18.89 -2.93 1.03
N VAL A 251 -19.70 -1.88 1.10
CA VAL A 251 -19.29 -0.51 0.77
C VAL A 251 -18.39 0.03 1.87
N GLU A 252 -18.75 -0.18 3.13
CA GLU A 252 -17.90 0.16 4.28
C GLU A 252 -16.57 -0.62 4.24
N TYR A 253 -16.60 -1.92 3.92
CA TYR A 253 -15.36 -2.68 3.70
C TYR A 253 -14.46 -2.02 2.65
N ARG A 254 -15.03 -1.56 1.53
CA ARG A 254 -14.28 -0.92 0.44
C ARG A 254 -13.78 0.47 0.81
N TRP A 255 -14.55 1.22 1.60
CA TRP A 255 -14.11 2.50 2.18
C TRP A 255 -12.86 2.31 3.04
N HIS A 256 -12.90 1.34 3.96
CA HIS A 256 -11.73 1.01 4.78
C HIS A 256 -10.56 0.52 3.94
N GLU A 257 -10.79 -0.37 2.97
CA GLU A 257 -9.77 -0.85 2.03
C GLU A 257 -9.09 0.31 1.28
N ALA A 258 -9.85 1.28 0.79
CA ALA A 258 -9.33 2.49 0.16
C ALA A 258 -8.43 3.28 1.11
N GLY A 259 -8.86 3.50 2.37
CA GLY A 259 -8.05 4.14 3.40
C GLY A 259 -6.70 3.45 3.63
N PHE A 260 -6.69 2.12 3.76
CA PHE A 260 -5.45 1.35 3.90
C PHE A 260 -4.52 1.48 2.68
N ILE A 261 -5.09 1.55 1.47
CA ILE A 261 -4.30 1.76 0.24
C ILE A 261 -3.67 3.16 0.25
N ILE A 262 -4.44 4.20 0.56
CA ILE A 262 -3.94 5.58 0.64
C ILE A 262 -2.78 5.65 1.64
N ASP A 263 -2.98 5.21 2.88
CA ASP A 263 -1.95 5.27 3.92
C ASP A 263 -0.67 4.53 3.50
N LYS A 264 -0.82 3.32 2.95
CA LYS A 264 0.28 2.49 2.50
C LYS A 264 1.09 3.16 1.39
N PHE A 265 0.43 3.67 0.35
CA PHE A 265 1.11 4.25 -0.80
C PHE A 265 1.67 5.64 -0.49
N SER A 266 1.02 6.41 0.39
CA SER A 266 1.54 7.67 0.92
C SER A 266 2.83 7.47 1.71
N ALA A 267 2.87 6.46 2.60
CA ALA A 267 4.09 6.13 3.33
C ALA A 267 5.23 5.70 2.39
N MET A 268 4.93 4.90 1.36
CA MET A 268 5.92 4.50 0.36
C MET A 268 6.45 5.68 -0.44
N LYS A 269 5.56 6.59 -0.89
CA LYS A 269 5.94 7.82 -1.59
C LYS A 269 6.88 8.65 -0.72
N ALA A 270 6.49 8.94 0.52
CA ALA A 270 7.29 9.76 1.43
C ALA A 270 8.69 9.17 1.67
N GLY A 271 8.80 7.84 1.88
CA GLY A 271 10.12 7.23 2.05
C GLY A 271 10.95 7.19 0.77
N LEU A 272 10.34 7.07 -0.41
CA LEU A 272 11.04 7.22 -1.70
C LEU A 272 11.55 8.65 -1.88
N GLU A 273 10.75 9.66 -1.57
CA GLU A 273 11.16 11.08 -1.64
C GLU A 273 12.30 11.38 -0.66
N ALA A 274 12.23 10.87 0.57
CA ALA A 274 13.29 11.01 1.56
C ALA A 274 14.58 10.32 1.10
N GLN A 275 14.49 9.10 0.54
CA GLN A 275 15.65 8.40 0.01
C GLN A 275 16.26 9.12 -1.20
N ARG A 276 15.43 9.66 -2.10
CA ARG A 276 15.87 10.51 -3.22
C ARG A 276 16.64 11.73 -2.71
N ALA A 277 16.08 12.44 -1.73
CA ALA A 277 16.71 13.64 -1.16
C ALA A 277 18.08 13.30 -0.54
N LYS A 278 18.14 12.21 0.24
CA LYS A 278 19.38 11.72 0.84
C LYS A 278 20.44 11.36 -0.19
N ASP A 279 20.07 10.61 -1.23
CA ASP A 279 21.02 10.19 -2.27
C ASP A 279 21.53 11.40 -3.08
N ARG A 280 20.67 12.38 -3.39
CA ARG A 280 21.10 13.65 -4.00
C ARG A 280 22.00 14.47 -3.09
N GLU A 281 21.73 14.52 -1.79
CA GLU A 281 22.56 15.24 -0.84
C GLU A 281 23.97 14.63 -0.75
N ILE A 282 24.08 13.29 -0.77
CA ILE A 282 25.36 12.58 -0.84
C ILE A 282 26.12 12.98 -2.11
N LEU A 283 25.45 12.98 -3.28
CA LEU A 283 26.09 13.38 -4.53
C LEU A 283 26.54 14.85 -4.51
N ARG A 284 25.73 15.77 -3.99
CA ARG A 284 26.14 17.19 -3.85
C ARG A 284 27.33 17.37 -2.91
N LYS A 285 27.39 16.62 -1.81
CA LYS A 285 28.57 16.61 -0.91
C LYS A 285 29.81 16.07 -1.63
N ALA A 286 29.64 15.04 -2.45
CA ALA A 286 30.71 14.50 -3.28
C ALA A 286 31.21 15.51 -4.33
N GLU A 287 30.31 16.20 -5.03
CA GLU A 287 30.64 17.28 -5.97
C GLU A 287 31.38 18.42 -5.30
N HIS A 288 30.93 18.83 -4.11
CA HIS A 288 31.60 19.86 -3.32
C HIS A 288 33.02 19.43 -2.91
N GLN A 289 33.20 18.17 -2.51
CA GLN A 289 34.53 17.63 -2.20
C GLN A 289 35.44 17.56 -3.45
N LEU A 290 34.91 17.22 -4.62
CA LEU A 290 35.68 17.23 -5.87
C LEU A 290 36.09 18.65 -6.30
N SER A 291 35.15 19.58 -6.28
CA SER A 291 35.36 20.97 -6.73
C SER A 291 36.20 21.79 -5.77
N VAL A 292 35.90 21.74 -4.46
CA VAL A 292 36.58 22.57 -3.46
C VAL A 292 37.71 21.79 -2.79
N GLY A 293 37.50 20.51 -2.47
CA GLY A 293 38.52 19.70 -1.79
C GLY A 293 39.68 19.34 -2.72
N PHE A 294 39.38 18.69 -3.84
CA PHE A 294 40.41 18.19 -4.76
C PHE A 294 40.91 19.27 -5.73
N ALA A 295 40.04 20.00 -6.42
CA ALA A 295 40.50 20.98 -7.41
C ALA A 295 41.19 22.21 -6.80
N ALA A 296 40.92 22.53 -5.52
CA ALA A 296 41.65 23.58 -4.81
C ALA A 296 42.95 23.09 -4.15
N HIS A 297 43.17 21.77 -4.05
CA HIS A 297 44.37 21.21 -3.43
C HIS A 297 45.60 21.59 -4.27
N SER A 298 46.66 22.07 -3.61
CA SER A 298 47.90 22.55 -4.23
C SER A 298 48.49 21.58 -5.27
N TYR A 299 48.43 20.26 -5.02
CA TYR A 299 48.91 19.21 -5.93
C TYR A 299 48.28 19.19 -7.32
N PHE A 300 47.06 19.70 -7.47
CA PHE A 300 46.35 19.75 -8.75
C PHE A 300 46.44 21.13 -9.43
N LYS A 301 46.94 22.15 -8.73
CA LYS A 301 47.18 23.50 -9.26
C LYS A 301 48.61 23.67 -9.74
N GLU A 302 49.58 23.27 -8.93
CA GLU A 302 51.02 23.30 -9.25
C GLU A 302 51.59 21.92 -8.89
N ILE A 303 52.10 21.18 -9.87
CA ILE A 303 52.72 19.88 -9.62
C ILE A 303 53.99 20.16 -8.80
N PRO A 304 54.07 19.74 -7.52
CA PRO A 304 55.28 19.99 -6.74
C PRO A 304 56.42 19.16 -7.32
N GLN A 305 57.62 19.75 -7.38
CA GLN A 305 58.82 19.05 -7.85
C GLN A 305 59.17 17.83 -6.97
N GLU A 306 58.79 17.86 -5.69
CA GLU A 306 58.86 16.71 -4.78
C GLU A 306 57.51 16.52 -4.05
N VAL A 307 56.89 15.36 -4.23
CA VAL A 307 55.68 14.96 -3.48
C VAL A 307 56.07 13.90 -2.45
N SER A 308 55.86 14.18 -1.17
CA SER A 308 56.18 13.21 -0.11
C SER A 308 55.18 12.03 -0.11
N LYS A 309 55.65 10.85 0.31
CA LYS A 309 54.80 9.65 0.47
C LYS A 309 53.60 9.88 1.39
N GLN A 310 53.76 10.74 2.41
CA GLN A 310 52.68 11.10 3.33
C GLN A 310 51.55 11.85 2.62
N GLN A 311 51.89 12.79 1.74
CA GLN A 311 50.92 13.59 0.97
C GLN A 311 50.14 12.73 -0.04
N VAL A 312 50.82 11.79 -0.70
CA VAL A 312 50.19 10.76 -1.54
C VAL A 312 49.20 9.93 -0.72
N GLY A 313 49.58 9.53 0.50
CA GLY A 313 48.70 8.81 1.43
C GLY A 313 47.43 9.60 1.80
N ILE A 314 47.55 10.91 2.04
CA ILE A 314 46.39 11.78 2.34
C ILE A 314 45.43 11.83 1.15
N LEU A 315 45.94 12.06 -0.07
CA LEU A 315 45.11 12.12 -1.28
C LEU A 315 44.35 10.80 -1.53
N ILE A 316 45.03 9.67 -1.38
CA ILE A 316 44.40 8.35 -1.49
C ILE A 316 43.33 8.17 -0.41
N GLY A 317 43.60 8.60 0.83
CA GLY A 317 42.65 8.54 1.94
C GLY A 317 41.40 9.40 1.70
N MET A 318 41.56 10.60 1.14
CA MET A 318 40.44 11.46 0.75
C MET A 318 39.58 10.79 -0.34
N MET A 319 40.20 10.22 -1.38
CA MET A 319 39.47 9.54 -2.44
C MET A 319 38.74 8.29 -1.91
N GLY A 320 39.36 7.56 -0.99
CA GLY A 320 38.73 6.41 -0.32
C GLY A 320 37.53 6.81 0.54
N SER A 321 37.62 7.93 1.24
CA SER A 321 36.52 8.48 2.05
C SER A 321 35.35 8.92 1.16
N LEU A 322 35.64 9.55 0.02
CA LEU A 322 34.65 9.92 -0.98
C LEU A 322 33.97 8.69 -1.60
N ALA A 323 34.74 7.67 -1.97
CA ALA A 323 34.21 6.41 -2.49
C ALA A 323 33.32 5.69 -1.47
N TYR A 324 33.68 5.71 -0.19
CA TYR A 324 32.84 5.19 0.89
C TYR A 324 31.50 5.94 0.99
N MET A 325 31.52 7.28 0.90
CA MET A 325 30.31 8.10 0.92
C MET A 325 29.39 7.76 -0.26
N LEU A 326 29.94 7.68 -1.47
CA LEU A 326 29.20 7.29 -2.69
C LEU A 326 28.64 5.87 -2.61
N GLY A 327 29.33 4.96 -1.91
CA GLY A 327 28.84 3.62 -1.62
C GLY A 327 27.52 3.59 -0.85
N GLN A 328 27.19 4.66 -0.12
CA GLN A 328 25.94 4.80 0.62
C GLN A 328 24.73 5.15 -0.25
N VAL A 329 24.94 5.62 -1.48
CA VAL A 329 23.87 5.83 -2.46
C VAL A 329 23.22 4.48 -2.77
N ARG A 330 21.89 4.41 -2.82
CA ARG A 330 21.16 3.12 -2.91
C ARG A 330 20.28 2.98 -4.12
N VAL A 331 19.65 4.05 -4.62
CA VAL A 331 18.59 3.94 -5.63
C VAL A 331 19.03 4.44 -7.00
N LYS A 332 18.46 3.87 -8.06
CA LYS A 332 18.64 4.39 -9.43
C LYS A 332 17.92 5.75 -9.60
N PRO A 333 18.44 6.65 -10.45
CA PRO A 333 19.66 6.50 -11.27
C PRO A 333 20.96 6.82 -10.51
N TYR A 334 20.87 7.43 -9.33
CA TYR A 334 22.02 7.91 -8.55
C TYR A 334 23.03 6.81 -8.23
N LYS A 335 22.57 5.57 -7.99
CA LYS A 335 23.44 4.42 -7.73
C LYS A 335 24.39 4.12 -8.88
N THR A 336 23.89 4.18 -10.12
CA THR A 336 24.69 3.90 -11.31
C THR A 336 25.83 4.91 -11.43
N VAL A 337 25.49 6.19 -11.28
CA VAL A 337 26.45 7.30 -11.33
C VAL A 337 27.47 7.19 -10.21
N ALA A 338 27.02 6.92 -8.98
CA ALA A 338 27.90 6.74 -7.83
C ALA A 338 28.90 5.58 -8.04
N LYS A 339 28.46 4.48 -8.66
CA LYS A 339 29.32 3.33 -8.98
C LYS A 339 30.39 3.69 -10.02
N GLU A 340 30.01 4.37 -11.10
CA GLU A 340 30.95 4.85 -12.11
C GLU A 340 32.01 5.77 -11.50
N ILE A 341 31.58 6.71 -10.65
CA ILE A 341 32.52 7.61 -9.96
C ILE A 341 33.44 6.85 -9.01
N MET A 342 32.95 5.84 -8.29
CA MET A 342 33.80 5.01 -7.43
C MET A 342 34.88 4.26 -8.24
N GLU A 343 34.56 3.81 -9.45
CA GLU A 343 35.51 3.19 -10.38
C GLU A 343 36.55 4.22 -10.86
N GLU A 344 36.12 5.42 -11.24
CA GLU A 344 36.99 6.53 -11.63
C GLU A 344 37.92 6.97 -10.48
N LEU A 345 37.41 7.06 -9.25
CA LEU A 345 38.21 7.34 -8.04
C LEU A 345 39.25 6.26 -7.78
N SER A 346 38.91 4.99 -8.01
CA SER A 346 39.86 3.87 -7.86
C SER A 346 40.98 3.96 -8.89
N GLN A 347 40.65 4.32 -10.13
CA GLN A 347 41.65 4.57 -11.18
C GLN A 347 42.51 5.80 -10.86
N ALA A 348 41.91 6.88 -10.35
CA ALA A 348 42.63 8.08 -9.94
C ALA A 348 43.62 7.79 -8.80
N GLN A 349 43.23 6.97 -7.82
CA GLN A 349 44.14 6.50 -6.76
C GLN A 349 45.34 5.75 -7.33
N GLN A 350 45.12 4.87 -8.32
CA GLN A 350 46.21 4.13 -8.96
C GLN A 350 47.17 5.08 -9.69
N LYS A 351 46.64 6.03 -10.47
CA LYS A 351 47.46 7.04 -11.16
C LYS A 351 48.29 7.90 -10.21
N VAL A 352 47.71 8.29 -9.08
CA VAL A 352 48.46 9.02 -8.02
C VAL A 352 49.60 8.18 -7.46
N ARG A 353 49.42 6.86 -7.29
CA ARG A 353 50.51 5.96 -6.85
C ARG A 353 51.62 5.83 -7.90
N GLU A 354 51.25 5.90 -9.17
CA GLU A 354 52.17 5.86 -10.32
C GLU A 354 52.85 7.22 -10.59
N GLY A 355 52.42 8.30 -9.92
CA GLY A 355 52.92 9.65 -10.12
C GLY A 355 52.26 10.43 -11.27
N ASP A 356 51.23 9.88 -11.91
CA ASP A 356 50.43 10.54 -12.96
C ASP A 356 49.32 11.43 -12.35
N TYR A 357 49.72 12.56 -11.77
CA TYR A 357 48.78 13.51 -11.14
C TYR A 357 47.84 14.20 -12.14
N GLN A 358 48.30 14.43 -13.38
CA GLN A 358 47.48 15.05 -14.42
C GLN A 358 46.39 14.10 -14.92
N GLY A 359 46.74 12.82 -15.12
CA GLY A 359 45.76 11.80 -15.44
C GLY A 359 44.78 11.54 -14.32
N ALA A 360 45.20 11.62 -13.06
CA ALA A 360 44.29 11.58 -11.91
C ALA A 360 43.35 12.79 -11.89
N LYS A 361 43.87 14.01 -12.12
CA LYS A 361 43.08 15.25 -12.21
C LYS A 361 41.97 15.15 -13.26
N LYS A 362 42.30 14.62 -14.44
CA LYS A 362 41.35 14.44 -15.54
C LYS A 362 40.17 13.55 -15.12
N LEU A 363 40.45 12.44 -14.44
CA LEU A 363 39.41 11.53 -13.92
C LEU A 363 38.53 12.22 -12.87
N LEU A 364 39.12 12.99 -11.96
CA LEU A 364 38.36 13.73 -10.94
C LEU A 364 37.44 14.80 -11.55
N LEU A 365 37.88 15.48 -12.60
CA LEU A 365 37.04 16.44 -13.33
C LEU A 365 35.89 15.73 -14.08
N GLN A 366 36.16 14.58 -14.69
CA GLN A 366 35.11 13.76 -15.32
C GLN A 366 34.07 13.29 -14.29
N SER A 367 34.51 12.83 -13.12
CA SER A 367 33.62 12.47 -12.02
C SER A 367 32.78 13.65 -11.57
N GLN A 368 33.35 14.85 -11.48
CA GLN A 368 32.61 16.07 -11.12
C GLN A 368 31.52 16.38 -12.14
N GLU A 369 31.87 16.42 -13.44
CA GLU A 369 30.91 16.67 -14.52
C GLU A 369 29.74 15.67 -14.50
N ARG A 370 30.02 14.37 -14.26
CA ARG A 370 28.97 13.35 -14.13
C ARG A 370 28.02 13.62 -12.98
N ILE A 371 28.52 14.08 -11.83
CA ILE A 371 27.65 14.41 -10.70
C ILE A 371 26.74 15.56 -11.08
N SER A 372 27.30 16.64 -11.64
CA SER A 372 26.56 17.85 -12.02
C SER A 372 25.44 17.57 -13.02
N LEU A 373 25.56 16.52 -13.85
CA LEU A 373 24.51 16.11 -14.79
C LEU A 373 23.28 15.48 -14.12
N VAL A 374 23.39 15.02 -12.86
CA VAL A 374 22.35 14.19 -12.20
C VAL A 374 21.85 14.79 -10.89
N THR A 375 22.53 15.81 -10.33
CA THR A 375 22.12 16.57 -9.13
C THR A 375 21.44 17.89 -9.44
#